data_AF-A0A521M107-F1
#
_entry.id   AF-A0A521M107-F1
#
_cell.length_a   1.000
_cell.length_b   1.000
_cell.length_c   1.000
_cell.angle_alpha   90.00
_cell.angle_beta   90.00
_cell.angle_gamma   90.00
#
_symmetry.space_group_name_H-M   'P 1'
#
loop_
_entity.id
_entity.type
_entity.pdbx_description
1 polymer ?
#
loop_
_entity_poly.entity_id
_entity_poly.type
_entity_poly.pdbx_seq_one_letter_code
_entity_poly.pdbx_strand_id
1 'polypeptide(L)'
;MTLRLDRRGFITGAAALSAGLWPALPAQAAQAMGFDDARLLLSRTGFGATPAEIRALEAQDYATAVDRLLGNSRPQAATPAPAWLDQSPAEVRRRQQAAEAQRKPGVDGKPLQIARPVQEQGRELRNWWVEEMLATDQPLVERMVMFWHGHFTSSMLKVRYAPGLFRQNALFRREAMGNFATLLKEVARDPAMLIYLDGMRNVVRQPNENFARELLELFTLGEGRYSEADVKAAARAFTGWTVNRETGQFMDRPAQHDDSEKTFLGQTGRFGGDEIIAILLKHPRTAETIVEKMWREFVSLRPDPAEVGKLAASFRASGYQIKPLLRALLMSQAFRDPANRGSLIKSPVELIIGTVHVLGLPVPEKTQLVRMMQGLGQVPFDPPNVKGWPGGESWITTYTLMLRQQFLRRIVEATTVASMDGGMAMKPGPNRRADRRQQVPGDDSTMQMMESGQMMGPRPVEGRSLRSAGGEARLGASLSGADSATLLRTLLPRAPIDPIDASASPGAVVAAAMLDPAYQLK
;
A
#
# COMPACT_ATOMS: atom_id res chain seq x y z
N MET A 1 -18.19 -89.31 16.96
CA MET A 1 -18.28 -88.37 18.09
C MET A 1 -18.55 -86.99 17.53
N THR A 2 -19.43 -86.27 18.20
CA THR A 2 -20.19 -85.07 17.83
C THR A 2 -19.37 -83.77 17.65
N LEU A 3 -19.99 -82.85 16.89
CA LEU A 3 -19.77 -81.38 16.70
C LEU A 3 -18.86 -80.97 15.52
N ARG A 4 -19.34 -80.58 14.32
CA ARG A 4 -20.27 -79.49 13.85
C ARG A 4 -19.70 -78.08 14.10
N LEU A 5 -19.65 -77.11 13.18
CA LEU A 5 -20.23 -76.81 11.84
C LEU A 5 -19.28 -75.81 11.13
N ASP A 6 -19.52 -75.26 9.94
CA ASP A 6 -19.91 -75.76 8.61
C ASP A 6 -19.72 -74.55 7.68
N ARG A 7 -19.49 -74.80 6.39
CA ARG A 7 -19.00 -73.85 5.39
C ARG A 7 -20.11 -73.46 4.40
N ARG A 8 -20.06 -72.19 3.98
CA ARG A 8 -20.36 -71.65 2.63
C ARG A 8 -21.81 -71.63 2.13
N GLY A 9 -22.17 -70.50 1.52
CA GLY A 9 -23.22 -70.44 0.49
C GLY A 9 -23.78 -69.04 0.25
N PHE A 10 -23.41 -68.43 -0.88
CA PHE A 10 -23.84 -67.12 -1.39
C PHE A 10 -25.37 -67.00 -1.62
N ILE A 11 -25.93 -65.82 -1.35
CA ILE A 11 -27.08 -65.25 -2.08
C ILE A 11 -26.87 -63.74 -2.26
N THR A 12 -26.88 -63.31 -3.52
CA THR A 12 -26.97 -61.94 -4.02
C THR A 12 -28.33 -61.32 -3.67
N GLY A 13 -28.34 -60.17 -2.97
CA GLY A 13 -29.55 -59.39 -2.68
C GLY A 13 -29.42 -57.97 -3.23
N ALA A 14 -30.29 -57.61 -4.18
CA ALA A 14 -30.48 -56.25 -4.65
C ALA A 14 -31.11 -55.38 -3.54
N ALA A 15 -30.45 -54.29 -3.17
CA ALA A 15 -31.00 -53.30 -2.25
C ALA A 15 -31.57 -52.12 -3.05
N ALA A 16 -32.89 -51.94 -2.95
CA ALA A 16 -33.61 -50.79 -3.48
C ALA A 16 -33.13 -49.50 -2.79
N LEU A 17 -32.61 -48.55 -3.57
CA LEU A 17 -32.38 -47.18 -3.12
C LEU A 17 -33.70 -46.42 -3.23
N SER A 18 -34.39 -46.29 -2.10
CA SER A 18 -35.47 -45.33 -1.93
C SER A 18 -34.92 -43.91 -2.04
N ALA A 19 -35.17 -43.26 -3.18
CA ALA A 19 -34.90 -41.85 -3.40
C ALA A 19 -35.81 -41.02 -2.49
N GLY A 20 -35.26 -40.55 -1.36
CA GLY A 20 -35.87 -39.52 -0.55
C GLY A 20 -35.85 -38.20 -1.33
N LEU A 21 -37.02 -37.79 -1.81
CA LEU A 21 -37.28 -36.43 -2.28
C LEU A 21 -37.18 -35.48 -1.08
N TRP A 22 -35.98 -34.96 -0.80
CA TRP A 22 -35.87 -33.73 -0.04
C TRP A 22 -36.32 -32.57 -0.95
N PRO A 23 -37.26 -31.72 -0.53
CA PRO A 23 -37.55 -30.52 -1.29
C PRO A 23 -36.28 -29.68 -1.29
N ALA A 24 -35.75 -29.40 -2.49
CA ALA A 24 -34.73 -28.39 -2.65
C ALA A 24 -35.28 -27.11 -2.02
N LEU A 25 -34.61 -26.61 -0.98
CA LEU A 25 -34.88 -25.27 -0.46
C LEU A 25 -34.82 -24.32 -1.67
N PRO A 26 -35.81 -23.42 -1.84
CA PRO A 26 -35.78 -22.51 -2.97
C PRO A 26 -34.48 -21.71 -2.90
N ALA A 27 -33.69 -21.77 -3.98
CA ALA A 27 -32.55 -20.89 -4.15
C ALA A 27 -33.07 -19.47 -3.98
N GLN A 28 -32.73 -18.83 -2.86
CA GLN A 28 -33.01 -17.42 -2.65
C GLN A 28 -32.43 -16.68 -3.85
N ALA A 29 -33.29 -16.05 -4.65
CA ALA A 29 -32.85 -15.21 -5.75
C ALA A 29 -31.82 -14.23 -5.19
N ALA A 30 -30.59 -14.28 -5.71
CA ALA A 30 -29.49 -13.49 -5.19
C ALA A 30 -29.88 -12.00 -5.23
N GLN A 31 -30.06 -11.40 -4.06
CA GLN A 31 -30.53 -10.03 -3.95
C GLN A 31 -29.36 -9.09 -4.26
N ALA A 32 -29.61 -8.07 -5.08
CA ALA A 32 -28.64 -7.01 -5.35
C ALA A 32 -28.14 -6.40 -4.04
N MET A 33 -26.83 -6.20 -3.90
CA MET A 33 -26.24 -5.70 -2.66
C MET A 33 -26.60 -4.24 -2.36
N GLY A 34 -26.90 -3.46 -3.40
CA GLY A 34 -27.23 -2.05 -3.28
C GLY A 34 -26.01 -1.15 -3.05
N PHE A 35 -26.26 0.16 -3.12
CA PHE A 35 -25.22 1.20 -3.18
C PHE A 35 -24.25 1.17 -1.99
N ASP A 36 -24.75 1.06 -0.76
CA ASP A 36 -23.90 1.21 0.43
C ASP A 36 -22.96 0.02 0.64
N ASP A 37 -23.41 -1.20 0.29
CA ASP A 37 -22.56 -2.39 0.33
C ASP A 37 -21.52 -2.37 -0.79
N ALA A 38 -21.91 -1.93 -2.00
CA ALA A 38 -20.98 -1.74 -3.11
C ALA A 38 -19.90 -0.70 -2.77
N ARG A 39 -20.30 0.46 -2.22
CA ARG A 39 -19.38 1.51 -1.77
C ARG A 39 -18.47 1.02 -0.64
N LEU A 40 -19.02 0.32 0.35
CA LEU A 40 -18.25 -0.27 1.44
C LEU A 40 -17.19 -1.22 0.89
N LEU A 41 -17.58 -2.17 0.05
CA LEU A 41 -16.67 -3.13 -0.56
C LEU A 41 -15.53 -2.41 -1.28
N LEU A 42 -15.83 -1.54 -2.24
CA LEU A 42 -14.83 -0.80 -3.01
C LEU A 42 -13.91 0.07 -2.13
N SER A 43 -14.47 0.75 -1.12
CA SER A 43 -13.69 1.59 -0.21
C SER A 43 -12.70 0.80 0.66
N ARG A 44 -13.03 -0.46 0.99
CA ARG A 44 -12.15 -1.34 1.77
C ARG A 44 -11.11 -2.05 0.91
N THR A 45 -11.45 -2.33 -0.34
CA THR A 45 -10.62 -3.12 -1.26
C THR A 45 -9.93 -2.28 -2.32
N GLY A 46 -9.93 -0.95 -2.18
CA GLY A 46 -9.26 -0.06 -3.12
C GLY A 46 -8.97 1.31 -2.53
N PHE A 47 -8.70 2.28 -3.40
CA PHE A 47 -8.39 3.66 -3.02
C PHE A 47 -9.58 4.55 -3.38
N GLY A 48 -10.70 4.40 -2.67
CA GLY A 48 -11.95 5.11 -2.99
C GLY A 48 -12.70 4.52 -4.19
N ALA A 49 -13.85 5.11 -4.51
CA ALA A 49 -14.73 4.66 -5.58
C ALA A 49 -15.51 5.82 -6.18
N THR A 50 -15.59 5.86 -7.51
CA THR A 50 -16.43 6.80 -8.26
C THR A 50 -17.89 6.37 -8.24
N PRO A 51 -18.85 7.29 -8.47
CA PRO A 51 -20.27 6.93 -8.60
C PRO A 51 -20.53 5.85 -9.65
N ALA A 52 -19.80 5.89 -10.77
CA ALA A 52 -19.93 4.90 -11.85
C ALA A 52 -19.47 3.50 -11.41
N GLU A 53 -18.35 3.40 -10.70
CA GLU A 53 -17.84 2.12 -10.17
C GLU A 53 -18.80 1.52 -9.14
N ILE A 54 -19.37 2.34 -8.25
CA ILE A 54 -20.35 1.89 -7.26
C ILE A 54 -21.61 1.37 -7.97
N ARG A 55 -22.16 2.13 -8.93
CA ARG A 55 -23.35 1.72 -9.71
C ARG A 55 -23.11 0.45 -10.53
N ALA A 56 -21.90 0.25 -11.04
CA ALA A 56 -21.54 -0.97 -11.76
C ALA A 56 -21.58 -2.22 -10.87
N LEU A 57 -21.35 -2.05 -9.56
CA LEU A 57 -21.38 -3.14 -8.59
C LEU A 57 -22.76 -3.31 -7.95
N GLU A 58 -23.47 -2.23 -7.61
CA GLU A 58 -24.66 -2.30 -6.75
C GLU A 58 -25.78 -3.24 -7.23
N ALA A 59 -25.89 -3.44 -8.55
CA ALA A 59 -26.86 -4.33 -9.19
C ALA A 59 -26.44 -5.81 -9.17
N GLN A 60 -25.21 -6.11 -8.78
CA GLN A 60 -24.68 -7.48 -8.69
C GLN A 60 -25.00 -8.11 -7.33
N ASP A 61 -25.04 -9.43 -7.33
CA ASP A 61 -24.97 -10.22 -6.11
C ASP A 61 -23.64 -9.97 -5.38
N TYR A 62 -23.69 -9.85 -4.04
CA TYR A 62 -22.54 -9.52 -3.23
C TYR A 62 -21.42 -10.58 -3.34
N ALA A 63 -21.77 -11.86 -3.28
CA ALA A 63 -20.79 -12.94 -3.34
C ALA A 63 -20.08 -12.96 -4.70
N THR A 64 -20.84 -12.76 -5.78
CA THR A 64 -20.33 -12.64 -7.14
C THR A 64 -19.37 -11.45 -7.30
N ALA A 65 -19.70 -10.30 -6.71
CA ALA A 65 -18.82 -9.13 -6.74
C ALA A 65 -17.50 -9.38 -5.98
N VAL A 66 -17.56 -10.01 -4.81
CA VAL A 66 -16.36 -10.44 -4.05
C VAL A 66 -15.52 -11.42 -4.87
N ASP A 67 -16.14 -12.44 -5.47
CA ASP A 67 -15.44 -13.45 -6.25
C ASP A 67 -14.77 -12.86 -7.50
N ARG A 68 -15.44 -11.92 -8.19
CA ARG A 68 -14.86 -11.17 -9.31
C ARG A 68 -13.64 -10.36 -8.87
N LEU A 69 -13.75 -9.66 -7.75
CA LEU A 69 -12.69 -8.82 -7.23
C LEU A 69 -11.45 -9.65 -6.83
N LEU A 70 -11.66 -10.80 -6.19
CA LEU A 70 -10.60 -11.74 -5.84
C LEU A 70 -10.07 -12.52 -7.06
N GLY A 71 -10.84 -12.59 -8.15
CA GLY A 71 -10.49 -13.23 -9.42
C GLY A 71 -9.54 -12.41 -10.28
N ASN A 72 -9.63 -11.08 -10.23
CA ASN A 72 -8.79 -10.17 -11.00
C ASN A 72 -7.45 -9.91 -10.29
N SER A 73 -6.57 -10.92 -10.25
CA SER A 73 -5.24 -10.80 -9.65
C SER A 73 -4.13 -11.17 -10.63
N ARG A 74 -3.26 -10.22 -10.93
CA ARG A 74 -2.07 -10.37 -11.79
C ARG A 74 -0.83 -9.98 -10.98
N PRO A 75 0.28 -10.72 -11.12
CA PRO A 75 1.48 -10.47 -10.32
C PRO A 75 2.32 -9.30 -10.84
N GLN A 76 2.03 -8.78 -12.03
CA GLN A 76 2.71 -7.62 -12.61
C GLN A 76 1.94 -6.31 -12.39
N ALA A 77 2.69 -5.22 -12.20
CA ALA A 77 2.17 -3.86 -12.20
C ALA A 77 1.69 -3.46 -13.60
N ALA A 78 0.67 -2.60 -13.68
CA ALA A 78 0.21 -2.01 -14.94
C ALA A 78 1.20 -0.97 -15.48
N THR A 79 1.89 -0.27 -14.58
CA THR A 79 2.87 0.76 -14.90
C THR A 79 4.24 0.16 -15.23
N PRO A 80 4.95 0.67 -16.26
CA PRO A 80 6.28 0.19 -16.61
C PRO A 80 7.27 0.32 -15.45
N ALA A 81 8.14 -0.66 -15.30
CA ALA A 81 9.21 -0.61 -14.31
C ALA A 81 10.19 0.55 -14.58
N PRO A 82 10.78 1.16 -13.55
CA PRO A 82 11.80 2.19 -13.72
C PRO A 82 13.03 1.69 -14.52
N ALA A 83 13.57 2.54 -15.40
CA ALA A 83 14.66 2.18 -16.32
C ALA A 83 15.97 1.75 -15.64
N TRP A 84 16.14 2.03 -14.35
CA TRP A 84 17.32 1.65 -13.57
C TRP A 84 17.20 0.28 -12.89
N LEU A 85 16.10 -0.47 -13.09
CA LEU A 85 15.83 -1.73 -12.38
C LEU A 85 16.97 -2.76 -12.49
N ASP A 86 17.62 -2.85 -13.64
CA ASP A 86 18.69 -3.83 -13.88
C ASP A 86 20.06 -3.40 -13.30
N GLN A 87 20.14 -2.24 -12.65
CA GLN A 87 21.38 -1.78 -12.06
C GLN A 87 21.72 -2.58 -10.80
N SER A 88 22.91 -3.16 -10.78
CA SER A 88 23.43 -3.86 -9.62
C SER A 88 23.91 -2.87 -8.54
N PRO A 89 24.05 -3.30 -7.27
CA PRO A 89 24.61 -2.42 -6.24
C PRO A 89 26.01 -1.91 -6.58
N ALA A 90 26.82 -2.70 -7.29
CA ALA A 90 28.14 -2.26 -7.75
C ALA A 90 28.06 -1.12 -8.75
N GLU A 91 27.14 -1.20 -9.71
CA GLU A 91 26.90 -0.14 -10.68
C GLU A 91 26.41 1.14 -10.01
N VAL A 92 25.43 1.04 -9.10
CA VAL A 92 24.93 2.19 -8.33
C VAL A 92 26.05 2.85 -7.52
N ARG A 93 26.93 2.05 -6.88
CA ARG A 93 28.12 2.57 -6.16
C ARG A 93 29.07 3.31 -7.08
N ARG A 94 29.39 2.75 -8.25
CA ARG A 94 30.27 3.40 -9.25
C ARG A 94 29.68 4.74 -9.70
N ARG A 95 28.38 4.78 -10.01
CA ARG A 95 27.69 6.03 -10.40
C ARG A 95 27.70 7.07 -9.28
N GLN A 96 27.49 6.65 -8.03
CA GLN A 96 27.57 7.53 -6.87
C GLN A 96 28.97 8.11 -6.70
N GLN A 97 30.02 7.29 -6.78
CA GLN A 97 31.42 7.73 -6.70
C GLN A 97 31.79 8.68 -7.85
N ALA A 98 31.35 8.39 -9.08
CA ALA A 98 31.57 9.27 -10.23
C ALA A 98 30.87 10.63 -10.05
N ALA A 99 29.65 10.65 -9.52
CA ALA A 99 28.92 11.89 -9.23
C ALA A 99 29.60 12.72 -8.13
N GLU A 100 30.16 12.06 -7.11
CA GLU A 100 30.92 12.71 -6.04
C GLU A 100 32.26 13.29 -6.55
N ALA A 101 32.95 12.58 -7.43
CA ALA A 101 34.20 13.05 -8.04
C ALA A 101 34.00 14.27 -8.96
N GLN A 102 32.82 14.41 -9.58
CA GLN A 102 32.46 15.56 -10.41
C GLN A 102 32.02 16.79 -9.63
N ARG A 103 32.01 16.72 -8.29
CA ARG A 103 31.59 17.83 -7.42
C ARG A 103 32.56 19.02 -7.55
N LYS A 104 32.08 20.09 -8.19
CA LYS A 104 32.79 21.37 -8.27
C LYS A 104 32.29 22.35 -7.19
N PRO A 105 33.17 23.17 -6.58
CA PRO A 105 32.73 24.33 -5.81
C PRO A 105 31.94 25.27 -6.73
N GLY A 106 30.76 25.71 -6.32
CA GLY A 106 30.04 26.78 -7.01
C GLY A 106 30.68 28.14 -6.74
N VAL A 107 30.32 29.14 -7.55
CA VAL A 107 30.85 30.52 -7.49
C VAL A 107 30.62 31.16 -6.10
N ASP A 108 29.55 30.78 -5.40
CA ASP A 108 29.22 31.24 -4.04
C ASP A 108 29.75 30.32 -2.91
N GLY A 109 30.67 29.39 -3.22
CA GLY A 109 31.12 28.34 -2.30
C GLY A 109 30.08 27.24 -2.02
N LYS A 110 28.84 27.39 -2.52
CA LYS A 110 27.79 26.36 -2.45
C LYS A 110 28.05 25.30 -3.53
N PRO A 111 28.02 24.00 -3.21
CA PRO A 111 28.20 22.95 -4.21
C PRO A 111 27.09 23.05 -5.29
N LEU A 112 27.47 22.96 -6.56
CA LEU A 112 26.53 22.81 -7.69
C LEU A 112 25.63 21.58 -7.49
N GLN A 113 24.48 21.52 -8.18
CA GLN A 113 23.55 20.38 -8.12
C GLN A 113 24.29 19.06 -8.30
N ILE A 114 24.40 18.30 -7.22
CA ILE A 114 25.06 17.00 -7.19
C ILE A 114 24.02 16.00 -7.69
N ALA A 115 24.36 15.22 -8.72
CA ALA A 115 23.57 14.03 -9.07
C ALA A 115 23.60 13.09 -7.87
N ARG A 116 22.42 12.69 -7.37
CA ARG A 116 22.32 11.78 -6.22
C ARG A 116 21.58 10.53 -6.64
N PRO A 117 22.24 9.59 -7.37
CA PRO A 117 21.58 8.43 -7.98
C PRO A 117 20.66 7.68 -7.02
N VAL A 118 21.11 7.40 -5.79
CA VAL A 118 20.29 6.67 -4.80
C VAL A 118 19.04 7.47 -4.38
N GLN A 119 19.15 8.79 -4.25
CA GLN A 119 18.03 9.65 -3.86
C GLN A 119 17.05 9.84 -5.03
N GLU A 120 17.56 9.97 -6.24
CA GLU A 120 16.77 10.07 -7.48
C GLU A 120 16.01 8.77 -7.74
N GLN A 121 16.68 7.63 -7.69
CA GLN A 121 16.04 6.32 -7.81
C GLN A 121 15.00 6.10 -6.72
N GLY A 122 15.29 6.47 -5.47
CA GLY A 122 14.31 6.39 -4.38
C GLY A 122 13.09 7.29 -4.60
N ARG A 123 13.28 8.51 -5.16
CA ARG A 123 12.17 9.39 -5.52
C ARG A 123 11.33 8.78 -6.66
N GLU A 124 11.98 8.30 -7.71
CA GLU A 124 11.33 7.66 -8.84
C GLU A 124 10.57 6.39 -8.45
N LEU A 125 11.12 5.58 -7.56
CA LEU A 125 10.45 4.39 -7.03
C LEU A 125 9.16 4.73 -6.27
N ARG A 126 9.18 5.77 -5.43
CA ARG A 126 7.98 6.26 -4.73
C ARG A 126 6.94 6.81 -5.70
N ASN A 127 7.37 7.61 -6.68
CA ASN A 127 6.49 8.16 -7.70
C ASN A 127 5.86 7.05 -8.57
N TRP A 128 6.65 6.04 -8.95
CA TRP A 128 6.18 4.87 -9.70
C TRP A 128 5.07 4.14 -8.94
N TRP A 129 5.24 3.88 -7.64
CA TRP A 129 4.21 3.16 -6.90
C TRP A 129 2.93 4.00 -6.69
N VAL A 130 3.07 5.31 -6.50
CA VAL A 130 1.92 6.24 -6.51
C VAL A 130 1.20 6.20 -7.86
N GLU A 131 1.94 6.15 -8.96
CA GLU A 131 1.36 6.02 -10.29
C GLU A 131 0.65 4.68 -10.49
N GLU A 132 1.23 3.58 -10.04
CA GLU A 132 0.58 2.26 -10.07
C GLU A 132 -0.74 2.27 -9.29
N MET A 133 -0.76 2.82 -8.07
CA MET A 133 -1.99 2.90 -7.26
C MET A 133 -3.09 3.75 -7.90
N LEU A 134 -2.74 4.72 -8.76
CA LEU A 134 -3.69 5.56 -9.50
C LEU A 134 -4.14 4.93 -10.82
N ALA A 135 -3.29 4.12 -11.46
CA ALA A 135 -3.52 3.62 -12.82
C ALA A 135 -4.02 2.17 -12.88
N THR A 136 -3.82 1.40 -11.81
CA THR A 136 -4.16 -0.03 -11.79
C THR A 136 -5.66 -0.30 -11.84
N ASP A 137 -6.07 -1.34 -12.56
CA ASP A 137 -7.41 -1.93 -12.55
C ASP A 137 -7.58 -3.00 -11.46
N GLN A 138 -6.57 -3.19 -10.60
CA GLN A 138 -6.54 -4.18 -9.54
C GLN A 138 -6.22 -3.55 -8.17
N PRO A 139 -7.05 -2.60 -7.70
CA PRO A 139 -6.73 -1.83 -6.50
C PRO A 139 -6.65 -2.69 -5.23
N LEU A 140 -7.32 -3.84 -5.15
CA LEU A 140 -7.15 -4.77 -4.03
C LEU A 140 -5.72 -5.30 -3.96
N VAL A 141 -5.12 -5.62 -5.11
CA VAL A 141 -3.75 -6.13 -5.15
C VAL A 141 -2.82 -5.09 -4.54
N GLU A 142 -2.92 -3.82 -4.92
CA GLU A 142 -2.09 -2.76 -4.35
C GLU A 142 -2.39 -2.45 -2.87
N ARG A 143 -3.64 -2.57 -2.43
CA ARG A 143 -3.98 -2.53 -0.99
C ARG A 143 -3.27 -3.65 -0.24
N MET A 144 -3.24 -4.87 -0.79
CA MET A 144 -2.51 -6.00 -0.23
C MET A 144 -0.98 -5.79 -0.28
N VAL A 145 -0.44 -5.20 -1.35
CA VAL A 145 1.00 -4.85 -1.41
C VAL A 145 1.36 -3.86 -0.31
N MET A 146 0.54 -2.82 -0.08
CA MET A 146 0.75 -1.87 1.02
C MET A 146 0.68 -2.55 2.39
N PHE A 147 -0.30 -3.45 2.58
CA PHE A 147 -0.43 -4.26 3.80
C PHE A 147 0.83 -5.10 4.06
N TRP A 148 1.31 -5.83 3.05
CA TRP A 148 2.51 -6.66 3.18
C TRP A 148 3.78 -5.84 3.35
N HIS A 149 3.89 -4.68 2.70
CA HIS A 149 5.02 -3.76 2.89
C HIS A 149 5.05 -3.17 4.31
N GLY A 150 3.89 -2.92 4.91
CA GLY A 150 3.77 -2.53 6.32
C GLY A 150 4.01 -3.69 7.30
N HIS A 151 3.75 -4.93 6.89
CA HIS A 151 3.99 -6.12 7.72
C HIS A 151 5.45 -6.57 7.68
N PHE A 152 6.03 -6.70 6.47
CA PHE A 152 7.42 -7.08 6.19
C PHE A 152 8.24 -5.83 5.88
N THR A 153 8.38 -4.98 6.88
CA THR A 153 8.98 -3.66 6.78
C THR A 153 10.38 -3.68 6.15
N SER A 154 10.60 -2.81 5.17
CA SER A 154 11.93 -2.39 4.70
C SER A 154 11.89 -0.93 4.28
N SER A 155 12.99 -0.18 4.49
CA SER A 155 13.07 1.25 4.18
C SER A 155 14.19 1.59 3.19
N MET A 156 13.88 2.50 2.26
CA MET A 156 14.83 3.12 1.32
C MET A 156 15.99 3.82 2.07
N LEU A 157 15.73 4.38 3.26
CA LEU A 157 16.75 5.01 4.10
C LEU A 157 17.84 4.05 4.58
N LYS A 158 17.48 2.80 4.92
CA LYS A 158 18.43 1.78 5.40
C LYS A 158 18.94 0.88 4.27
N VAL A 159 18.07 0.44 3.36
CA VAL A 159 18.45 -0.45 2.25
C VAL A 159 19.30 0.26 1.22
N ARG A 160 19.03 1.55 0.93
CA ARG A 160 19.80 2.40 0.00
C ARG A 160 20.03 1.77 -1.39
N TYR A 161 19.13 0.88 -1.82
CA TYR A 161 19.19 0.18 -3.09
C TYR A 161 17.77 -0.01 -3.66
N ALA A 162 17.35 0.92 -4.52
CA ALA A 162 15.99 0.98 -5.05
C ALA A 162 15.58 -0.25 -5.88
N PRO A 163 16.46 -0.87 -6.72
CA PRO A 163 16.12 -2.12 -7.39
C PRO A 163 15.75 -3.27 -6.45
N GLY A 164 16.41 -3.36 -5.29
CA GLY A 164 16.07 -4.38 -4.29
C GLY A 164 14.68 -4.17 -3.71
N LEU A 165 14.32 -2.93 -3.38
CA LEU A 165 12.99 -2.59 -2.86
C LEU A 165 11.88 -2.74 -3.91
N PHE A 166 12.17 -2.45 -5.18
CA PHE A 166 11.25 -2.74 -6.27
C PHE A 166 10.98 -4.24 -6.37
N ARG A 167 12.03 -5.08 -6.33
CA ARG A 167 11.88 -6.55 -6.37
C ARG A 167 11.09 -7.08 -5.17
N GLN A 168 11.30 -6.53 -3.98
CA GLN A 168 10.54 -6.87 -2.78
C GLN A 168 9.05 -6.46 -2.95
N ASN A 169 8.77 -5.27 -3.48
CA ASN A 169 7.40 -4.85 -3.79
C ASN A 169 6.74 -5.77 -4.85
N ALA A 170 7.49 -6.22 -5.86
CA ALA A 170 7.01 -7.19 -6.84
C ALA A 170 6.76 -8.58 -6.23
N LEU A 171 7.57 -9.00 -5.25
CA LEU A 171 7.31 -10.19 -4.42
C LEU A 171 5.97 -10.03 -3.67
N PHE A 172 5.77 -8.91 -2.98
CA PHE A 172 4.50 -8.64 -2.28
C PHE A 172 3.29 -8.61 -3.21
N ARG A 173 3.46 -8.13 -4.46
CA ARG A 173 2.41 -8.17 -5.48
C ARG A 173 2.11 -9.58 -5.96
N ARG A 174 3.14 -10.38 -6.23
CA ARG A 174 2.98 -11.78 -6.65
C ARG A 174 2.23 -12.59 -5.61
N GLU A 175 2.59 -12.43 -4.33
CA GLU A 175 1.97 -13.14 -3.22
C GLU A 175 0.81 -12.40 -2.57
N ALA A 176 0.38 -11.25 -3.10
CA ALA A 176 -0.68 -10.41 -2.54
C ALA A 176 -1.95 -11.20 -2.23
N MET A 177 -2.31 -12.10 -3.14
CA MET A 177 -3.46 -13.01 -3.08
C MET A 177 -3.02 -14.49 -3.01
N GLY A 178 -1.71 -14.74 -2.86
CA GLY A 178 -1.08 -16.05 -2.95
C GLY A 178 -1.10 -16.81 -1.64
N ASN A 179 0.08 -17.20 -1.16
CA ASN A 179 0.24 -18.02 0.04
C ASN A 179 1.17 -17.37 1.07
N PHE A 180 0.71 -17.22 2.32
CA PHE A 180 1.53 -16.58 3.36
C PHE A 180 2.75 -17.43 3.76
N ALA A 181 2.66 -18.76 3.73
CA ALA A 181 3.82 -19.61 4.00
C ALA A 181 4.90 -19.47 2.92
N THR A 182 4.52 -19.34 1.66
CA THR A 182 5.43 -19.01 0.55
C THR A 182 6.03 -17.62 0.76
N LEU A 183 5.20 -16.61 0.98
CA LEU A 183 5.63 -15.23 1.19
C LEU A 183 6.64 -15.12 2.34
N LEU A 184 6.37 -15.76 3.48
CA LEU A 184 7.25 -15.75 4.64
C LEU A 184 8.64 -16.34 4.33
N LYS A 185 8.69 -17.46 3.58
CA LYS A 185 9.95 -18.09 3.15
C LYS A 185 10.74 -17.23 2.16
N GLU A 186 10.04 -16.58 1.23
CA GLU A 186 10.66 -15.73 0.23
C GLU A 186 11.18 -14.43 0.83
N VAL A 187 10.43 -13.82 1.76
CA VAL A 187 10.87 -12.63 2.50
C VAL A 187 12.12 -12.91 3.34
N ALA A 188 12.22 -14.09 3.95
CA ALA A 188 13.41 -14.46 4.73
C ALA A 188 14.71 -14.52 3.87
N ARG A 189 14.57 -14.66 2.54
CA ARG A 189 15.67 -14.65 1.56
C ARG A 189 15.74 -13.36 0.76
N ASP A 190 14.79 -12.44 0.94
CA ASP A 190 14.72 -11.22 0.16
C ASP A 190 15.94 -10.31 0.45
N PRO A 191 16.67 -9.85 -0.57
CA PRO A 191 17.84 -9.00 -0.37
C PRO A 191 17.55 -7.70 0.38
N ALA A 192 16.39 -7.06 0.16
CA ALA A 192 16.06 -5.84 0.88
C ALA A 192 15.83 -6.11 2.37
N MET A 193 15.15 -7.22 2.71
CA MET A 193 14.94 -7.67 4.09
C MET A 193 16.26 -8.01 4.79
N LEU A 194 17.14 -8.78 4.12
CA LEU A 194 18.45 -9.14 4.65
C LEU A 194 19.38 -7.94 4.88
N ILE A 195 19.27 -6.89 4.07
CA ILE A 195 19.97 -5.62 4.31
C ILE A 195 19.29 -4.86 5.47
N TYR A 196 17.95 -4.79 5.47
CA TYR A 196 17.18 -4.00 6.42
C TYR A 196 17.28 -4.54 7.85
N LEU A 197 17.37 -5.85 8.06
CA LEU A 197 17.50 -6.46 9.39
C LEU A 197 18.90 -7.02 9.66
N ASP A 198 19.91 -6.49 8.95
CA ASP A 198 21.32 -6.79 9.17
C ASP A 198 21.68 -8.29 9.03
N GLY A 199 20.87 -9.07 8.29
CA GLY A 199 21.08 -10.49 7.99
C GLY A 199 22.40 -10.74 7.26
N MET A 200 22.89 -9.77 6.48
CA MET A 200 24.22 -9.84 5.86
C MET A 200 25.38 -10.01 6.85
N ARG A 201 25.17 -9.70 8.13
CA ARG A 201 26.15 -9.85 9.22
C ARG A 201 25.92 -11.11 10.06
N ASN A 202 24.90 -11.91 9.76
CA ASN A 202 24.55 -13.10 10.52
C ASN A 202 25.43 -14.29 10.11
N VAL A 203 26.45 -14.60 10.92
CA VAL A 203 27.40 -15.69 10.66
C VAL A 203 27.59 -16.53 11.92
N VAL A 204 27.96 -17.79 11.79
CA VAL A 204 28.10 -18.75 12.91
C VAL A 204 28.91 -18.22 14.10
N ARG A 205 29.99 -17.48 13.83
CA ARG A 205 30.85 -16.89 14.89
C ARG A 205 30.24 -15.67 15.59
N GLN A 206 29.22 -15.05 14.99
CA GLN A 206 28.54 -13.86 15.49
C GLN A 206 27.09 -13.85 14.99
N PRO A 207 26.21 -14.69 15.58
CA PRO A 207 24.80 -14.69 15.21
C PRO A 207 24.17 -13.32 15.45
N ASN A 208 23.42 -12.82 14.49
CA ASN A 208 22.69 -11.55 14.56
C ASN A 208 21.19 -11.83 14.79
N GLU A 209 20.68 -11.36 15.92
CA GLU A 209 19.33 -11.64 16.38
C GLU A 209 18.25 -10.77 15.73
N ASN A 210 18.59 -9.69 15.03
CA ASN A 210 17.61 -8.70 14.53
C ASN A 210 16.50 -9.37 13.71
N PHE A 211 16.85 -10.10 12.64
CA PHE A 211 15.84 -10.78 11.82
C PHE A 211 15.04 -11.83 12.61
N ALA A 212 15.71 -12.60 13.48
CA ALA A 212 15.05 -13.61 14.30
C ALA A 212 14.03 -12.98 15.25
N ARG A 213 14.37 -11.86 15.89
CA ARG A 213 13.48 -11.15 16.80
C ARG A 213 12.26 -10.62 16.06
N GLU A 214 12.45 -9.95 14.92
CA GLU A 214 11.30 -9.45 14.14
C GLU A 214 10.44 -10.58 13.55
N LEU A 215 11.06 -11.70 13.15
CA LEU A 215 10.34 -12.88 12.66
C LEU A 215 9.37 -13.41 13.73
N LEU A 216 9.83 -13.53 14.98
CA LEU A 216 9.02 -14.01 16.09
C LEU A 216 8.02 -12.95 16.58
N GLU A 217 8.46 -11.72 16.79
CA GLU A 217 7.66 -10.64 17.38
C GLU A 217 6.62 -10.08 16.41
N LEU A 218 7.04 -9.70 15.20
CA LEU A 218 6.23 -8.86 14.33
C LEU A 218 5.58 -9.64 13.19
N PHE A 219 6.30 -10.62 12.67
CA PHE A 219 5.89 -11.34 11.46
C PHE A 219 5.04 -12.58 11.77
N THR A 220 5.17 -13.16 12.97
CA THR A 220 4.49 -14.42 13.31
C THR A 220 3.79 -14.43 14.67
N LEU A 221 4.50 -14.61 15.78
CA LEU A 221 3.88 -14.95 17.06
C LEU A 221 3.31 -13.72 17.78
N GLY A 222 3.99 -12.59 17.75
CA GLY A 222 3.67 -11.48 18.65
C GLY A 222 4.57 -11.44 19.86
N GLU A 223 4.66 -10.27 20.47
CA GLU A 223 5.42 -10.01 21.69
C GLU A 223 5.00 -10.92 22.85
N GLY A 224 5.97 -11.38 23.65
CA GLY A 224 5.73 -12.17 24.86
C GLY A 224 5.35 -13.63 24.65
N ARG A 225 5.50 -14.17 23.43
CA ARG A 225 5.09 -15.55 23.08
C ARG A 225 6.23 -16.50 22.69
N TYR A 226 7.46 -16.05 22.91
CA TYR A 226 8.70 -16.78 22.69
C TYR A 226 9.70 -16.36 23.77
N SER A 227 10.69 -17.19 24.01
CA SER A 227 11.78 -16.89 24.94
C SER A 227 12.97 -16.24 24.21
N GLU A 228 13.86 -15.62 24.99
CA GLU A 228 15.14 -15.13 24.45
C GLU A 228 16.01 -16.28 23.90
N ALA A 229 15.86 -17.50 24.43
CA ALA A 229 16.53 -18.68 23.88
C ALA A 229 16.02 -19.04 22.48
N ASP A 230 14.73 -18.84 22.20
CA ASP A 230 14.14 -19.05 20.87
C ASP A 230 14.68 -18.05 19.86
N VAL A 231 14.86 -16.78 20.25
CA VAL A 231 15.50 -15.75 19.41
C VAL A 231 16.91 -16.19 19.02
N LYS A 232 17.71 -16.64 19.98
CA LYS A 232 19.08 -17.10 19.75
C LYS A 232 19.14 -18.34 18.87
N ALA A 233 18.25 -19.31 19.10
CA ALA A 233 18.16 -20.52 18.30
C ALA A 233 17.79 -20.18 16.84
N ALA A 234 16.80 -19.32 16.63
CA ALA A 234 16.43 -18.84 15.31
C ALA A 234 17.57 -18.05 14.64
N ALA A 235 18.23 -17.14 15.36
CA ALA A 235 19.35 -16.36 14.83
C ALA A 235 20.46 -17.26 14.29
N ARG A 236 20.83 -18.28 15.05
CA ARG A 236 21.80 -19.32 14.65
C ARG A 236 21.33 -20.07 13.40
N ALA A 237 20.05 -20.43 13.32
CA ALA A 237 19.49 -21.14 12.18
C ALA A 237 19.47 -20.31 10.87
N PHE A 238 19.51 -18.99 10.94
CA PHE A 238 19.61 -18.11 9.76
C PHE A 238 21.05 -17.69 9.41
N THR A 239 22.07 -18.21 10.10
CA THR A 239 23.47 -17.86 9.81
C THR A 239 23.87 -18.33 8.41
N GLY A 240 24.72 -17.56 7.71
CA GLY A 240 25.18 -17.89 6.35
C GLY A 240 24.29 -17.33 5.23
N TRP A 241 23.02 -17.03 5.51
CA TRP A 241 22.15 -16.33 4.56
C TRP A 241 22.57 -14.86 4.41
N THR A 242 22.83 -14.43 3.18
CA THR A 242 23.43 -13.12 2.92
C THR A 242 23.04 -12.59 1.53
N VAL A 243 23.59 -11.43 1.18
CA VAL A 243 23.40 -10.79 -0.12
C VAL A 243 24.76 -10.64 -0.81
N ASN A 244 24.84 -11.01 -2.08
CA ASN A 244 26.00 -10.71 -2.90
C ASN A 244 26.08 -9.19 -3.15
N ARG A 245 27.15 -8.54 -2.66
CA ARG A 245 27.32 -7.08 -2.73
C ARG A 245 27.55 -6.55 -4.15
N GLU A 246 27.89 -7.41 -5.10
CA GLU A 246 28.10 -7.05 -6.50
C GLU A 246 26.80 -7.11 -7.29
N THR A 247 26.00 -8.18 -7.11
CA THR A 247 24.79 -8.43 -7.89
C THR A 247 23.50 -8.00 -7.19
N GLY A 248 23.50 -7.87 -5.86
CA GLY A 248 22.31 -7.57 -5.06
C GLY A 248 21.33 -8.74 -4.96
N GLN A 249 21.81 -9.97 -5.17
CA GLN A 249 21.04 -11.20 -5.10
C GLN A 249 21.28 -11.95 -3.79
N PHE A 250 20.31 -12.76 -3.38
CA PHE A 250 20.45 -13.70 -2.27
C PHE A 250 21.63 -14.65 -2.51
N MET A 251 22.30 -15.03 -1.44
CA MET A 251 23.35 -16.03 -1.45
C MET A 251 23.36 -16.77 -0.13
N ASP A 252 23.50 -18.10 -0.19
CA ASP A 252 23.74 -18.94 0.97
C ASP A 252 25.24 -19.26 1.07
N ARG A 253 25.79 -19.20 2.28
CA ARG A 253 27.18 -19.53 2.59
C ARG A 253 27.23 -20.63 3.64
N PRO A 254 27.23 -21.91 3.23
CA PRO A 254 27.24 -23.04 4.16
C PRO A 254 28.41 -23.00 5.16
N ALA A 255 29.60 -22.56 4.73
CA ALA A 255 30.75 -22.42 5.63
C ALA A 255 30.59 -21.34 6.74
N GLN A 256 29.56 -20.49 6.65
CA GLN A 256 29.21 -19.50 7.67
C GLN A 256 27.94 -19.87 8.44
N HIS A 257 27.37 -21.05 8.16
CA HIS A 257 26.18 -21.56 8.81
C HIS A 257 26.54 -22.36 10.06
N ASP A 258 25.66 -22.29 11.07
CA ASP A 258 25.72 -23.08 12.28
C ASP A 258 24.88 -24.35 12.11
N ASP A 259 25.52 -25.46 11.77
CA ASP A 259 24.86 -26.78 11.60
C ASP A 259 24.62 -27.55 12.90
N SER A 260 24.96 -26.99 14.06
CA SER A 260 24.80 -27.69 15.32
C SER A 260 23.35 -27.70 15.80
N GLU A 261 23.06 -28.56 16.78
CA GLU A 261 21.73 -28.75 17.34
C GLU A 261 21.22 -27.47 18.03
N LYS A 262 19.91 -27.24 17.92
CA LYS A 262 19.21 -26.08 18.47
C LYS A 262 17.89 -26.54 19.05
N THR A 263 17.48 -25.92 20.16
CA THR A 263 16.13 -26.06 20.70
C THR A 263 15.35 -24.78 20.39
N PHE A 264 14.21 -24.91 19.72
CA PHE A 264 13.36 -23.81 19.31
C PHE A 264 11.89 -24.19 19.52
N LEU A 265 11.17 -23.37 20.30
CA LEU A 265 9.77 -23.56 20.69
C LEU A 265 9.48 -24.99 21.20
N GLY A 266 10.38 -25.49 22.05
CA GLY A 266 10.27 -26.82 22.67
C GLY A 266 10.63 -28.00 21.77
N GLN A 267 11.03 -27.76 20.51
CA GLN A 267 11.51 -28.80 19.60
C GLN A 267 13.03 -28.73 19.48
N THR A 268 13.70 -29.87 19.36
CA THR A 268 15.16 -29.95 19.26
C THR A 268 15.57 -30.64 17.96
N GLY A 269 16.57 -30.09 17.28
CA GLY A 269 17.11 -30.65 16.05
C GLY A 269 18.17 -29.76 15.42
N ARG A 270 18.76 -30.22 14.31
CA ARG A 270 19.68 -29.43 13.48
C ARG A 270 18.89 -28.54 12.53
N PHE A 271 18.27 -27.49 13.08
CA PHE A 271 17.41 -26.59 12.33
C PHE A 271 18.19 -25.53 11.55
N GLY A 272 17.87 -25.36 10.27
CA GLY A 272 18.17 -24.19 9.47
C GLY A 272 16.98 -23.22 9.42
N GLY A 273 17.12 -22.16 8.62
CA GLY A 273 16.11 -21.11 8.53
C GLY A 273 14.74 -21.62 8.03
N ASP A 274 14.73 -22.59 7.11
CA ASP A 274 13.48 -23.19 6.63
C ASP A 274 12.75 -24.01 7.69
N GLU A 275 13.49 -24.78 8.51
CA GLU A 275 12.89 -25.55 9.60
C GLU A 275 12.29 -24.64 10.67
N ILE A 276 12.96 -23.53 11.00
CA ILE A 276 12.42 -22.52 11.92
C ILE A 276 11.10 -21.95 11.37
N ILE A 277 11.06 -21.58 10.09
CA ILE A 277 9.83 -21.09 9.44
C ILE A 277 8.75 -22.17 9.45
N ALA A 278 9.09 -23.43 9.18
CA ALA A 278 8.14 -24.54 9.21
C ALA A 278 7.55 -24.79 10.61
N ILE A 279 8.36 -24.64 11.68
CA ILE A 279 7.88 -24.73 13.06
C ILE A 279 6.91 -23.58 13.36
N LEU A 280 7.26 -22.35 12.96
CA LEU A 280 6.40 -21.17 13.13
C LEU A 280 5.05 -21.32 12.42
N LEU A 281 5.04 -21.84 11.19
CA LEU A 281 3.80 -22.07 10.43
C LEU A 281 2.92 -23.17 11.04
N LYS A 282 3.45 -24.05 11.89
CA LYS A 282 2.63 -25.01 12.64
C LYS A 282 2.00 -24.38 13.88
N HIS A 283 2.63 -23.34 14.44
CA HIS A 283 2.16 -22.67 15.64
C HIS A 283 0.84 -21.91 15.37
N PRO A 284 -0.26 -22.17 16.12
CA PRO A 284 -1.57 -21.57 15.84
C PRO A 284 -1.55 -20.05 15.85
N ARG A 285 -0.75 -19.47 16.74
CA ARG A 285 -0.61 -18.02 16.88
C ARG A 285 -0.18 -17.31 15.59
N THR A 286 0.62 -17.97 14.74
CA THR A 286 1.05 -17.38 13.47
C THR A 286 -0.14 -17.03 12.58
N ALA A 287 -1.14 -17.92 12.50
CA ALA A 287 -2.35 -17.64 11.74
C ALA A 287 -3.20 -16.54 12.42
N GLU A 288 -3.36 -16.59 13.74
CA GLU A 288 -4.10 -15.58 14.50
C GLU A 288 -3.54 -14.18 14.30
N THR A 289 -2.21 -14.00 14.40
CA THR A 289 -1.57 -12.69 14.21
C THR A 289 -1.86 -12.10 12.84
N ILE A 290 -1.79 -12.91 11.78
CA ILE A 290 -2.07 -12.43 10.41
C ILE A 290 -3.54 -12.08 10.25
N VAL A 291 -4.45 -12.92 10.76
CA VAL A 291 -5.90 -12.67 10.70
C VAL A 291 -6.27 -11.43 11.50
N GLU A 292 -5.70 -11.21 12.68
CA GLU A 292 -5.91 -9.99 13.47
C GLU A 292 -5.44 -8.74 12.72
N LYS A 293 -4.32 -8.81 11.99
CA LYS A 293 -3.83 -7.70 11.17
C LYS A 293 -4.74 -7.44 9.97
N MET A 294 -5.15 -8.47 9.24
CA MET A 294 -6.10 -8.33 8.12
C MET A 294 -7.48 -7.82 8.60
N TRP A 295 -7.94 -8.23 9.78
CA TRP A 295 -9.17 -7.71 10.36
C TRP A 295 -9.10 -6.20 10.59
N ARG A 296 -7.99 -5.72 11.16
CA ARG A 296 -7.76 -4.28 11.37
C ARG A 296 -7.65 -3.50 10.06
N GLU A 297 -7.19 -4.14 9.00
CA GLU A 297 -7.07 -3.54 7.67
C GLU A 297 -8.43 -3.43 6.95
N PHE A 298 -9.29 -4.46 7.04
CA PHE A 298 -10.49 -4.56 6.20
C PHE A 298 -11.82 -4.38 6.93
N VAL A 299 -11.90 -4.74 8.23
CA VAL A 299 -13.18 -4.82 8.96
C VAL A 299 -13.33 -3.68 9.95
N SER A 300 -12.51 -3.68 11.02
CA SER A 300 -12.63 -2.71 12.12
C SER A 300 -11.36 -2.65 12.99
N LEU A 301 -11.16 -1.57 13.73
CA LEU A 301 -10.00 -1.41 14.63
C LEU A 301 -9.98 -2.38 15.81
N ARG A 302 -11.13 -3.04 16.09
CA ARG A 302 -11.31 -3.97 17.21
C ARG A 302 -11.64 -5.36 16.68
N PRO A 303 -10.63 -6.25 16.54
CA PRO A 303 -10.87 -7.64 16.16
C PRO A 303 -11.77 -8.36 17.15
N ASP A 304 -12.74 -9.13 16.63
CA ASP A 304 -13.51 -10.08 17.41
C ASP A 304 -12.68 -11.36 17.63
N PRO A 305 -12.28 -11.69 18.87
CA PRO A 305 -11.45 -12.86 19.13
C PRO A 305 -12.06 -14.20 18.65
N ALA A 306 -13.39 -14.33 18.69
CA ALA A 306 -14.05 -15.57 18.29
C ALA A 306 -14.02 -15.75 16.76
N GLU A 307 -14.31 -14.69 16.01
CA GLU A 307 -14.25 -14.73 14.55
C GLU A 307 -12.80 -14.84 14.04
N VAL A 308 -11.86 -14.14 14.68
CA VAL A 308 -10.42 -14.28 14.41
C VAL A 308 -9.99 -15.73 14.59
N GLY A 309 -10.37 -16.38 15.70
CA GLY A 309 -10.01 -17.77 15.96
C GLY A 309 -10.52 -18.73 14.87
N LYS A 310 -11.78 -18.57 14.44
CA LYS A 310 -12.38 -19.37 13.36
C LYS A 310 -11.65 -19.17 12.03
N LEU A 311 -11.43 -17.92 11.65
CA LEU A 311 -10.74 -17.56 10.41
C LEU A 311 -9.29 -18.03 10.41
N ALA A 312 -8.58 -17.90 11.54
CA ALA A 312 -7.21 -18.36 11.71
C ALA A 312 -7.09 -19.89 11.61
N ALA A 313 -8.02 -20.63 12.21
CA ALA A 313 -8.08 -22.08 12.07
C ALA A 313 -8.25 -22.51 10.60
N SER A 314 -9.19 -21.88 9.89
CA SER A 314 -9.41 -22.13 8.45
C SER A 314 -8.19 -21.75 7.61
N PHE A 315 -7.60 -20.58 7.87
CA PHE A 315 -6.41 -20.10 7.18
C PHE A 315 -5.24 -21.08 7.31
N ARG A 316 -4.95 -21.55 8.52
CA ARG A 316 -3.92 -22.56 8.77
C ARG A 316 -4.26 -23.91 8.11
N ALA A 317 -5.51 -24.37 8.22
CA ALA A 317 -5.96 -25.63 7.63
C ALA A 317 -5.89 -25.63 6.09
N SER A 318 -6.10 -24.47 5.46
CA SER A 318 -5.94 -24.28 4.02
C SER A 318 -4.46 -24.28 3.56
N GLY A 319 -3.51 -24.40 4.49
CA GLY A 319 -2.10 -24.26 4.20
C GLY A 319 -1.67 -22.80 3.96
N TYR A 320 -2.32 -21.83 4.60
CA TYR A 320 -2.02 -20.39 4.52
C TYR A 320 -2.38 -19.71 3.18
N GLN A 321 -3.48 -20.13 2.54
CA GLN A 321 -3.97 -19.48 1.32
C GLN A 321 -4.63 -18.13 1.64
N ILE A 322 -4.12 -17.04 1.06
CA ILE A 322 -4.57 -15.67 1.36
C ILE A 322 -5.92 -15.38 0.71
N LYS A 323 -6.11 -15.77 -0.55
CA LYS A 323 -7.37 -15.51 -1.28
C LYS A 323 -8.62 -16.10 -0.58
N PRO A 324 -8.64 -17.37 -0.12
CA PRO A 324 -9.74 -17.90 0.68
C PRO A 324 -9.97 -17.14 2.00
N LEU A 325 -8.91 -16.71 2.68
CA LEU A 325 -9.03 -15.90 3.91
C LEU A 325 -9.68 -14.55 3.62
N LEU A 326 -9.23 -13.85 2.58
CA LEU A 326 -9.84 -12.57 2.17
C LEU A 326 -11.31 -12.75 1.78
N ARG A 327 -11.64 -13.83 1.05
CA ARG A 327 -13.04 -14.16 0.76
C ARG A 327 -13.86 -14.32 2.03
N ALA A 328 -13.38 -15.09 2.99
CA ALA A 328 -14.08 -15.33 4.25
C ALA A 328 -14.25 -14.04 5.07
N LEU A 329 -13.23 -13.17 5.10
CA LEU A 329 -13.29 -11.85 5.75
C LEU A 329 -14.35 -10.95 5.10
N LEU A 330 -14.31 -10.78 3.77
CA LEU A 330 -15.24 -9.91 3.04
C LEU A 330 -16.68 -10.42 3.06
N MET A 331 -16.88 -11.74 3.13
CA MET A 331 -18.19 -12.37 3.23
C MET A 331 -18.75 -12.40 4.67
N SER A 332 -17.95 -12.03 5.67
CA SER A 332 -18.37 -12.08 7.07
C SER A 332 -19.51 -11.10 7.38
N GLN A 333 -20.34 -11.45 8.37
CA GLN A 333 -21.36 -10.52 8.87
C GLN A 333 -20.71 -9.25 9.45
N ALA A 334 -19.59 -9.40 10.15
CA ALA A 334 -18.84 -8.28 10.73
C ALA A 334 -18.39 -7.27 9.66
N PHE A 335 -17.95 -7.73 8.48
CA PHE A 335 -17.56 -6.81 7.39
C PHE A 335 -18.71 -5.91 6.96
N ARG A 336 -19.92 -6.46 6.82
CA ARG A 336 -21.12 -5.73 6.36
C ARG A 336 -21.93 -5.08 7.48
N ASP A 337 -21.53 -5.26 8.74
CA ASP A 337 -22.22 -4.67 9.88
C ASP A 337 -22.28 -3.13 9.73
N PRO A 338 -23.46 -2.50 9.80
CA PRO A 338 -23.60 -1.05 9.76
C PRO A 338 -22.69 -0.30 10.74
N ALA A 339 -22.38 -0.87 11.92
CA ALA A 339 -21.48 -0.29 12.90
C ALA A 339 -20.02 -0.19 12.38
N ASN A 340 -19.63 -1.08 11.46
CA ASN A 340 -18.31 -1.11 10.85
C ASN A 340 -18.20 -0.24 9.57
N ARG A 341 -19.31 0.33 9.08
CA ARG A 341 -19.29 1.29 7.98
C ARG A 341 -18.65 2.62 8.44
N GLY A 342 -17.54 2.99 7.81
CA GLY A 342 -16.75 4.18 8.20
C GLY A 342 -16.10 4.06 9.58
N SER A 343 -15.77 2.83 10.01
CA SER A 343 -15.10 2.61 11.31
C SER A 343 -13.59 2.87 11.27
N LEU A 344 -12.91 2.50 10.17
CA LEU A 344 -11.47 2.69 10.02
C LEU A 344 -11.15 4.12 9.61
N ILE A 345 -9.93 4.54 9.93
CA ILE A 345 -9.41 5.85 9.56
C ILE A 345 -8.57 5.70 8.30
N LYS A 346 -8.88 6.46 7.24
CA LYS A 346 -8.09 6.50 6.02
C LYS A 346 -6.62 6.82 6.34
N SER A 347 -5.73 5.93 5.92
CA SER A 347 -4.30 6.19 5.90
C SER A 347 -4.01 7.39 4.99
N PRO A 348 -2.85 8.06 5.14
CA PRO A 348 -2.48 9.14 4.23
C PRO A 348 -2.46 8.75 2.74
N VAL A 349 -2.03 7.53 2.41
CA VAL A 349 -2.10 6.99 1.05
C VAL A 349 -3.56 6.84 0.60
N GLU A 350 -4.42 6.21 1.40
CA GLU A 350 -5.84 6.04 1.07
C GLU A 350 -6.56 7.36 0.86
N LEU A 351 -6.30 8.35 1.73
CA LEU A 351 -6.85 9.69 1.59
C LEU A 351 -6.38 10.35 0.30
N ILE A 352 -5.07 10.41 0.05
CA ILE A 352 -4.52 11.15 -1.09
C ILE A 352 -4.85 10.48 -2.42
N ILE A 353 -4.53 9.19 -2.57
CA ILE A 353 -4.83 8.44 -3.79
C ILE A 353 -6.33 8.39 -4.03
N GLY A 354 -7.12 8.11 -2.99
CA GLY A 354 -8.57 8.00 -3.13
C GLY A 354 -9.27 9.31 -3.45
N THR A 355 -8.76 10.44 -2.94
CA THR A 355 -9.29 11.76 -3.30
C THR A 355 -9.03 12.05 -4.78
N VAL A 356 -7.80 11.79 -5.25
CA VAL A 356 -7.42 11.99 -6.66
C VAL A 356 -8.24 11.09 -7.59
N HIS A 357 -8.41 9.82 -7.22
CA HIS A 357 -9.19 8.83 -7.99
C HIS A 357 -10.66 9.24 -8.10
N VAL A 358 -11.32 9.52 -6.95
CA VAL A 358 -12.74 9.87 -6.92
C VAL A 358 -13.03 11.14 -7.73
N LEU A 359 -12.12 12.11 -7.70
CA LEU A 359 -12.26 13.36 -8.47
C LEU A 359 -11.78 13.23 -9.93
N GLY A 360 -11.15 12.12 -10.32
CA GLY A 360 -10.66 11.92 -11.68
C GLY A 360 -9.63 12.97 -12.10
N LEU A 361 -8.76 13.40 -11.17
CA LEU A 361 -7.81 14.48 -11.44
C LEU A 361 -6.56 13.99 -12.18
N PRO A 362 -6.11 14.69 -13.23
CA PRO A 362 -4.84 14.39 -13.85
C PRO A 362 -3.70 14.75 -12.90
N VAL A 363 -2.78 13.79 -12.68
CA VAL A 363 -1.59 13.99 -11.85
C VAL A 363 -0.33 13.81 -12.69
N PRO A 364 0.15 14.87 -13.39
CA PRO A 364 1.37 14.78 -14.17
C PRO A 364 2.61 14.60 -13.29
N GLU A 365 2.62 15.13 -12.07
CA GLU A 365 3.77 15.12 -11.17
C GLU A 365 3.41 14.48 -9.82
N LYS A 366 3.95 13.29 -9.55
CA LYS A 366 3.59 12.49 -8.36
C LYS A 366 4.37 12.91 -7.11
N THR A 367 5.50 13.63 -7.25
CA THR A 367 6.34 13.98 -6.11
C THR A 367 5.60 14.88 -5.11
N GLN A 368 4.73 15.79 -5.56
CA GLN A 368 3.92 16.58 -4.62
C GLN A 368 2.99 15.70 -3.78
N LEU A 369 2.37 14.66 -4.35
CA LEU A 369 1.55 13.72 -3.58
C LEU A 369 2.41 12.98 -2.55
N VAL A 370 3.58 12.49 -2.95
CA VAL A 370 4.52 11.83 -2.02
C VAL A 370 4.95 12.78 -0.89
N ARG A 371 5.18 14.07 -1.16
CA ARG A 371 5.50 15.06 -0.13
C ARG A 371 4.34 15.32 0.83
N MET A 372 3.11 15.34 0.34
CA MET A 372 1.92 15.46 1.18
C MET A 372 1.76 14.22 2.07
N MET A 373 1.93 13.03 1.51
CA MET A 373 1.95 11.77 2.25
C MET A 373 3.05 11.75 3.33
N GLN A 374 4.22 12.33 3.04
CA GLN A 374 5.31 12.50 4.00
C GLN A 374 4.90 13.40 5.18
N GLY A 375 4.28 14.55 4.92
CA GLY A 375 3.78 15.43 5.98
C GLY A 375 2.72 14.75 6.86
N LEU A 376 1.94 13.85 6.28
CA LEU A 376 0.91 13.06 6.98
C LEU A 376 1.44 11.78 7.64
N GLY A 377 2.71 11.43 7.46
CA GLY A 377 3.39 10.34 8.17
C GLY A 377 3.39 8.97 7.50
N GLN A 378 3.04 8.87 6.21
CA GLN A 378 3.09 7.59 5.47
C GLN A 378 3.78 7.74 4.11
N VAL A 379 5.08 7.46 4.03
CA VAL A 379 5.84 7.55 2.78
C VAL A 379 6.05 6.15 2.21
N PRO A 380 5.60 5.84 0.98
CA PRO A 380 5.90 4.56 0.34
C PRO A 380 7.40 4.23 0.39
N PHE A 381 7.75 2.98 0.68
CA PHE A 381 9.14 2.53 0.91
C PHE A 381 9.87 3.12 2.11
N ASP A 382 9.23 3.91 2.99
CA ASP A 382 9.86 4.46 4.19
C ASP A 382 8.95 4.38 5.42
N PRO A 383 8.66 3.16 5.90
CA PRO A 383 8.04 2.98 7.20
C PRO A 383 8.94 3.55 8.32
N PRO A 384 8.35 4.10 9.40
CA PRO A 384 9.08 4.82 10.45
C PRO A 384 9.99 3.91 11.30
N ASN A 385 9.66 2.63 11.41
CA ASN A 385 10.45 1.62 12.14
C ASN A 385 10.06 0.20 11.68
N VAL A 386 10.70 -0.82 12.27
CA VAL A 386 10.49 -2.25 11.98
C VAL A 386 9.04 -2.73 12.13
N LYS A 387 8.23 -2.08 12.99
CA LYS A 387 6.80 -2.37 13.19
C LYS A 387 5.90 -1.85 12.06
N GLY A 388 6.47 -1.19 11.07
CA GLY A 388 5.73 -0.62 9.95
C GLY A 388 5.03 0.68 10.33
N TRP A 389 3.83 0.91 9.78
CA TRP A 389 3.00 2.02 10.20
C TRP A 389 1.97 1.60 11.25
N PRO A 390 1.84 2.34 12.37
CA PRO A 390 0.94 1.96 13.46
C PRO A 390 -0.55 1.90 13.07
N GLY A 391 -0.99 2.71 12.11
CA GLY A 391 -2.36 2.67 11.58
C GLY A 391 -3.43 3.27 12.50
N GLY A 392 -4.68 3.27 12.02
CA GLY A 392 -5.84 3.68 12.82
C GLY A 392 -5.74 5.10 13.37
N GLU A 393 -5.94 5.25 14.68
CA GLU A 393 -5.97 6.56 15.36
C GLU A 393 -4.63 7.29 15.31
N SER A 394 -3.50 6.58 15.13
CA SER A 394 -2.18 7.21 15.04
C SER A 394 -2.04 8.13 13.83
N TRP A 395 -2.93 8.00 12.84
CA TRP A 395 -2.95 8.90 11.71
C TRP A 395 -3.44 10.30 12.07
N ILE A 396 -4.15 10.47 13.19
CA ILE A 396 -4.78 11.72 13.58
C ILE A 396 -4.02 12.34 14.76
N THR A 397 -3.45 13.51 14.49
CA THR A 397 -2.88 14.43 15.49
C THR A 397 -3.37 15.84 15.16
N THR A 398 -3.19 16.80 16.06
CA THR A 398 -3.50 18.21 15.78
C THR A 398 -2.81 18.70 14.50
N TYR A 399 -1.57 18.27 14.26
CA TYR A 399 -0.80 18.63 13.08
C TYR A 399 -1.31 17.95 11.81
N THR A 400 -1.51 16.63 11.83
CA THR A 400 -1.93 15.88 10.63
C THR A 400 -3.37 16.19 10.24
N LEU A 401 -4.25 16.53 11.18
CA LEU A 401 -5.62 16.97 10.88
C LEU A 401 -5.61 18.29 10.09
N MET A 402 -4.80 19.26 10.50
CA MET A 402 -4.61 20.51 9.76
C MET A 402 -4.08 20.25 8.34
N LEU A 403 -3.08 19.39 8.18
CA LEU A 403 -2.53 19.05 6.87
C LEU A 403 -3.53 18.34 5.95
N ARG A 404 -4.37 17.44 6.49
CA ARG A 404 -5.47 16.82 5.75
C ARG A 404 -6.43 17.89 5.21
N GLN A 405 -6.85 18.81 6.06
CA GLN A 405 -7.74 19.90 5.65
C GLN A 405 -7.10 20.80 4.59
N GLN A 406 -5.81 21.15 4.75
CA GLN A 406 -5.08 21.94 3.75
C GLN A 406 -4.96 21.22 2.41
N PHE A 407 -4.69 19.92 2.40
CA PHE A 407 -4.68 19.10 1.20
C PHE A 407 -6.03 19.14 0.49
N LEU A 408 -7.12 18.87 1.23
CA LEU A 408 -8.47 18.79 0.66
C LEU A 408 -8.93 20.14 0.11
N ARG A 409 -8.68 21.25 0.83
CA ARG A 409 -8.95 22.60 0.33
C ARG A 409 -8.20 22.88 -0.97
N ARG A 410 -6.90 22.58 -1.01
CA ARG A 410 -6.07 22.81 -2.20
C ARG A 410 -6.53 21.97 -3.39
N ILE A 411 -6.97 20.74 -3.16
CA ILE A 411 -7.50 19.89 -4.23
C ILE A 411 -8.83 20.43 -4.75
N VAL A 412 -9.75 20.82 -3.87
CA VAL A 412 -11.02 21.46 -4.26
C VAL A 412 -10.75 22.74 -5.07
N GLU A 413 -9.81 23.59 -4.64
CA GLU A 413 -9.39 24.78 -5.39
C GLU A 413 -8.68 24.44 -6.71
N ALA A 414 -7.90 23.36 -6.79
CA ALA A 414 -7.33 22.91 -8.05
C ALA A 414 -8.43 22.44 -9.03
N THR A 415 -9.53 21.88 -8.53
CA THR A 415 -10.68 21.52 -9.36
C THR A 415 -11.48 22.73 -9.83
N THR A 416 -11.42 23.88 -9.14
CA THR A 416 -11.97 25.13 -9.68
C THR A 416 -11.10 25.70 -10.81
N VAL A 417 -9.83 25.27 -10.91
CA VAL A 417 -8.82 25.79 -11.85
C VAL A 417 -8.06 24.66 -12.59
N ALA A 418 -8.67 24.02 -13.60
CA ALA A 418 -7.95 23.38 -14.73
C ALA A 418 -8.91 23.13 -15.92
N SER A 419 -8.56 23.24 -17.21
CA SER A 419 -7.30 23.50 -17.93
C SER A 419 -7.53 24.56 -19.04
N MET A 420 -6.48 25.30 -19.45
CA MET A 420 -6.50 26.13 -20.66
C MET A 420 -6.45 25.25 -21.91
N ASP A 421 -7.56 24.65 -22.29
CA ASP A 421 -7.77 24.16 -23.66
C ASP A 421 -8.56 25.21 -24.42
N GLY A 422 -7.82 26.11 -25.07
CA GLY A 422 -8.38 27.16 -25.90
C GLY A 422 -7.24 27.91 -26.55
N GLY A 423 -6.87 27.50 -27.76
CA GLY A 423 -5.90 28.20 -28.59
C GLY A 423 -6.33 29.65 -28.77
N MET A 424 -5.64 30.57 -28.10
CA MET A 424 -5.72 32.00 -28.36
C MET A 424 -4.31 32.48 -28.67
N ALA A 425 -4.06 32.68 -29.96
CA ALA A 425 -2.92 33.43 -30.45
C ALA A 425 -2.95 34.83 -29.82
N MET A 426 -2.06 35.08 -28.86
CA MET A 426 -1.92 36.39 -28.25
C MET A 426 -1.18 37.32 -29.20
N LYS A 427 -1.89 38.28 -29.79
CA LYS A 427 -1.27 39.49 -30.34
C LYS A 427 -0.60 40.26 -29.19
N PRO A 428 0.63 40.78 -29.34
CA PRO A 428 1.28 41.52 -28.27
C PRO A 428 0.60 42.88 -28.09
N GLY A 429 -0.08 43.07 -26.96
CA GLY A 429 -0.57 44.37 -26.49
C GLY A 429 0.54 45.19 -25.78
N PRO A 430 0.40 46.52 -25.70
CA PRO A 430 1.52 47.41 -25.42
C PRO A 430 2.01 47.30 -23.97
N ASN A 431 3.33 47.16 -23.85
CA ASN A 431 4.03 46.90 -22.60
C ASN A 431 4.18 48.20 -21.78
N ARG A 432 3.24 48.47 -20.85
CA ARG A 432 3.24 49.65 -19.94
C ARG A 432 4.35 49.63 -18.85
N ARG A 433 5.45 48.93 -19.09
CA ARG A 433 6.67 48.99 -18.26
C ARG A 433 7.83 49.73 -18.92
N ALA A 434 7.66 50.19 -20.17
CA ALA A 434 8.63 51.05 -20.85
C ALA A 434 8.54 52.53 -20.41
N ASP A 435 7.38 53.00 -19.92
CA ASP A 435 7.16 54.42 -19.58
C ASP A 435 7.51 54.82 -18.13
N ARG A 436 8.23 53.96 -17.39
CA ARG A 436 8.67 54.28 -16.01
C ARG A 436 10.18 54.20 -15.82
N ARG A 437 10.93 54.45 -16.89
CA ARG A 437 12.40 54.62 -16.88
C ARG A 437 12.88 55.93 -17.50
N GLN A 438 12.02 56.93 -17.63
CA GLN A 438 12.44 58.31 -17.84
C GLN A 438 12.09 59.11 -16.59
N GLN A 439 13.09 59.83 -16.07
CA GLN A 439 13.11 60.65 -14.84
C GLN A 439 13.68 59.96 -13.59
N VAL A 440 15.02 59.82 -13.54
CA VAL A 440 15.87 60.34 -12.45
C VAL A 440 17.25 60.69 -13.06
N PRO A 441 17.90 61.83 -12.75
CA PRO A 441 19.21 62.21 -13.29
C PRO A 441 20.35 61.43 -12.63
N GLY A 442 21.43 61.22 -13.37
CA GLY A 442 22.52 60.30 -13.03
C GLY A 442 23.54 60.80 -12.01
N ASP A 443 24.38 59.86 -11.61
CA ASP A 443 25.82 60.11 -11.53
C ASP A 443 26.61 58.82 -11.78
N ASP A 444 27.77 59.01 -12.37
CA ASP A 444 28.63 58.03 -13.05
C ASP A 444 29.22 56.95 -12.14
N SER A 445 29.30 55.71 -12.65
CA SER A 445 30.48 54.84 -12.56
C SER A 445 30.31 53.61 -13.45
N THR A 446 31.14 53.59 -14.48
CA THR A 446 31.39 52.58 -15.51
C THR A 446 31.65 51.16 -14.99
N MET A 447 30.98 50.15 -15.56
CA MET A 447 31.72 49.01 -16.13
C MET A 447 30.91 48.26 -17.18
N GLN A 448 31.50 48.20 -18.35
CA GLN A 448 31.03 47.58 -19.59
C GLN A 448 31.60 46.16 -19.65
N MET A 449 30.79 45.16 -20.04
CA MET A 449 31.08 44.15 -21.07
C MET A 449 30.47 42.75 -20.81
N MET A 450 29.63 42.40 -21.78
CA MET A 450 29.56 41.12 -22.52
C MET A 450 28.76 39.94 -21.96
N GLU A 451 27.60 39.80 -22.61
CA GLU A 451 26.77 38.61 -22.77
C GLU A 451 27.53 37.46 -23.44
N SER A 452 27.31 36.24 -22.93
CA SER A 452 27.18 35.05 -23.77
C SER A 452 26.06 34.18 -23.18
N GLY A 453 24.98 34.04 -23.97
CA GLY A 453 23.71 33.49 -23.54
C GLY A 453 23.66 31.95 -23.53
N GLN A 454 22.86 31.42 -22.60
CA GLN A 454 22.16 30.14 -22.77
C GLN A 454 20.77 30.25 -22.12
N MET A 455 19.77 29.89 -22.92
CA MET A 455 18.35 30.09 -22.66
C MET A 455 17.86 29.33 -21.42
N MET A 456 17.37 30.09 -20.42
CA MET A 456 16.52 29.56 -19.35
C MET A 456 15.05 29.73 -19.79
N GLY A 457 14.34 28.62 -20.01
CA GLY A 457 12.89 28.62 -20.20
C GLY A 457 12.14 29.19 -18.98
N PRO A 458 10.93 29.73 -19.15
CA PRO A 458 10.22 30.46 -18.10
C PRO A 458 9.87 29.51 -16.95
N ARG A 459 10.31 29.86 -15.73
CA ARG A 459 9.84 29.24 -14.49
C ARG A 459 8.35 29.59 -14.33
N PRO A 460 7.46 28.63 -14.03
CA PRO A 460 6.08 28.98 -13.75
C PRO A 460 6.00 29.72 -12.41
N VAL A 461 5.56 30.96 -12.49
CA VAL A 461 5.06 31.75 -11.35
C VAL A 461 3.57 31.45 -11.23
N GLU A 462 3.08 31.19 -10.02
CA GLU A 462 1.97 31.97 -9.42
C GLU A 462 1.57 31.38 -8.07
N GLY A 463 1.95 32.09 -7.00
CA GLY A 463 1.14 32.15 -5.80
C GLY A 463 0.06 33.21 -6.03
N ARG A 464 -1.18 32.79 -6.26
CA ARG A 464 -2.34 33.67 -6.11
C ARG A 464 -2.99 33.43 -4.75
N SER A 465 -3.22 34.53 -4.05
CA SER A 465 -3.99 34.61 -2.81
C SER A 465 -5.45 34.24 -3.08
N LEU A 466 -5.90 33.09 -2.56
CA LEU A 466 -7.26 32.54 -2.67
C LEU A 466 -8.22 33.16 -1.65
N ARG A 467 -8.30 34.50 -1.59
CA ARG A 467 -9.31 35.18 -0.75
C ARG A 467 -10.63 35.44 -1.48
N SER A 468 -10.76 34.98 -2.73
CA SER A 468 -11.95 35.20 -3.56
C SER A 468 -12.34 34.00 -4.42
N ALA A 469 -12.09 32.77 -3.97
CA ALA A 469 -12.70 31.59 -4.59
C ALA A 469 -14.17 31.47 -4.14
N GLY A 470 -14.99 32.42 -4.59
CA GLY A 470 -16.45 32.25 -4.60
C GLY A 470 -16.83 31.49 -5.87
N GLY A 471 -17.51 30.35 -5.74
CA GLY A 471 -18.23 29.70 -6.83
C GLY A 471 -17.59 28.43 -7.40
N GLU A 472 -18.14 27.29 -6.98
CA GLU A 472 -18.19 25.99 -7.69
C GLU A 472 -16.87 25.27 -8.01
N ALA A 473 -16.54 24.23 -7.22
CA ALA A 473 -15.61 23.18 -7.64
C ALA A 473 -16.08 22.57 -8.96
N ARG A 474 -15.25 22.57 -10.01
CA ARG A 474 -15.63 21.83 -11.22
C ARG A 474 -15.50 20.35 -10.92
N LEU A 475 -16.58 19.62 -11.12
CA LEU A 475 -16.57 18.18 -11.01
C LEU A 475 -15.65 17.62 -12.08
N GLY A 476 -14.65 16.84 -11.69
CA GLY A 476 -13.88 16.07 -12.65
C GLY A 476 -14.76 15.05 -13.37
N ALA A 477 -14.24 14.47 -14.45
CA ALA A 477 -15.02 13.60 -15.34
C ALA A 477 -15.72 12.44 -14.62
N SER A 478 -15.13 11.93 -13.53
CA SER A 478 -15.67 10.84 -12.70
C SER A 478 -16.93 11.21 -11.91
N LEU A 479 -17.15 12.49 -11.61
CA LEU A 479 -18.29 12.98 -10.84
C LEU A 479 -19.34 13.67 -11.70
N SER A 480 -19.04 13.91 -12.97
CA SER A 480 -19.94 14.57 -13.92
C SER A 480 -21.26 13.81 -14.08
N GLY A 481 -22.39 14.52 -14.05
CA GLY A 481 -23.73 13.95 -14.26
C GLY A 481 -24.35 13.23 -13.06
N ALA A 482 -23.65 13.13 -11.92
CA ALA A 482 -24.24 12.63 -10.67
C ALA A 482 -25.01 13.73 -9.93
N ASP A 483 -26.17 13.39 -9.37
CA ASP A 483 -26.92 14.29 -8.50
C ASP A 483 -26.26 14.47 -7.13
N SER A 484 -26.62 15.55 -6.42
CA SER A 484 -26.06 15.90 -5.11
C SER A 484 -26.20 14.79 -4.07
N ALA A 485 -27.31 14.03 -4.10
CA ALA A 485 -27.54 12.93 -3.16
C ALA A 485 -26.58 11.76 -3.41
N THR A 486 -26.37 11.39 -4.67
CA THR A 486 -25.40 10.38 -5.10
C THR A 486 -23.98 10.80 -4.74
N LEU A 487 -23.63 12.07 -4.95
CA LEU A 487 -22.32 12.63 -4.61
C LEU A 487 -22.05 12.56 -3.10
N LEU A 488 -23.00 13.00 -2.27
CA LEU A 488 -22.90 12.89 -0.81
C LEU A 488 -22.75 11.45 -0.37
N ARG A 489 -23.59 10.56 -0.89
CA ARG A 489 -23.56 9.13 -0.54
C ARG A 489 -22.28 8.44 -1.00
N THR A 490 -21.67 8.90 -2.10
CA THR A 490 -20.37 8.41 -2.59
C THR A 490 -19.23 8.83 -1.67
N LEU A 491 -19.18 10.12 -1.32
CA LEU A 491 -18.07 10.72 -0.57
C LEU A 491 -18.12 10.38 0.91
N LEU A 492 -19.32 10.35 1.50
CA LEU A 492 -19.48 10.24 2.95
C LEU A 492 -20.00 8.86 3.34
N PRO A 493 -19.22 8.07 4.11
CA PRO A 493 -19.68 6.76 4.57
C PRO A 493 -20.75 6.83 5.68
N ARG A 494 -20.99 8.02 6.22
CA ARG A 494 -21.93 8.35 7.29
C ARG A 494 -22.59 9.69 6.98
N ALA A 495 -23.66 10.02 7.70
CA ALA A 495 -24.22 11.36 7.62
C ALA A 495 -23.14 12.41 7.91
N PRO A 496 -23.16 13.56 7.21
CA PRO A 496 -22.21 14.63 7.47
C PRO A 496 -22.38 15.15 8.91
N ILE A 497 -21.30 15.65 9.48
CA ILE A 497 -21.32 16.25 10.82
C ILE A 497 -22.05 17.58 10.77
N ASP A 498 -21.73 18.38 9.75
CA ASP A 498 -22.39 19.66 9.49
C ASP A 498 -23.42 19.50 8.36
N PRO A 499 -24.63 20.10 8.45
CA PRO A 499 -25.60 20.03 7.38
C PRO A 499 -25.05 20.55 6.05
N ILE A 500 -25.11 19.72 5.01
CA ILE A 500 -24.74 20.12 3.64
C ILE A 500 -26.02 20.37 2.85
N ASP A 501 -26.14 21.57 2.28
CA ASP A 501 -27.27 21.93 1.42
C ASP A 501 -27.22 21.13 0.11
N ALA A 502 -28.05 20.08 0.03
CA ALA A 502 -28.15 19.24 -1.16
C ALA A 502 -28.80 19.96 -2.37
N SER A 503 -29.44 21.13 -2.14
CA SER A 503 -29.99 21.97 -3.22
C SER A 503 -28.95 22.89 -3.86
N ALA A 504 -27.77 23.03 -3.23
CA ALA A 504 -26.64 23.73 -3.81
C ALA A 504 -26.12 23.01 -5.06
N SER A 505 -25.28 23.69 -5.84
CA SER A 505 -24.71 23.07 -7.04
C SER A 505 -23.86 21.84 -6.68
N PRO A 506 -23.79 20.83 -7.57
CA PRO A 506 -23.03 19.60 -7.32
C PRO A 506 -21.56 19.86 -6.91
N GLY A 507 -20.93 20.88 -7.48
CA GLY A 507 -19.58 21.32 -7.09
C GLY A 507 -19.49 21.85 -5.65
N ALA A 508 -20.46 22.64 -5.22
CA ALA A 508 -20.54 23.13 -3.85
C ALA A 508 -20.77 21.99 -2.84
N VAL A 509 -21.61 21.02 -3.21
CA VAL A 509 -21.88 19.81 -2.40
C VAL A 509 -20.62 18.97 -2.24
N VAL A 510 -19.86 18.74 -3.31
CA VAL A 510 -18.59 17.99 -3.26
C VAL A 510 -17.56 18.72 -2.39
N ALA A 511 -17.42 20.04 -2.56
CA ALA A 511 -16.51 20.84 -1.75
C ALA A 511 -16.86 20.76 -0.25
N ALA A 512 -18.14 20.89 0.09
CA ALA A 512 -18.60 20.77 1.47
C ALA A 512 -18.36 19.36 2.02
N ALA A 513 -18.71 18.31 1.27
CA ALA A 513 -18.54 16.93 1.67
C ALA A 513 -17.07 16.57 1.90
N MET A 514 -16.15 17.00 1.03
CA MET A 514 -14.73 16.72 1.21
C MET A 514 -14.13 17.41 2.43
N LEU A 515 -14.64 18.58 2.82
CA LEU A 515 -14.18 19.30 4.00
C LEU A 515 -14.85 18.82 5.30
N ASP A 516 -15.92 18.03 5.21
CA ASP A 516 -16.57 17.40 6.35
C ASP A 516 -15.61 16.40 7.04
N PRO A 517 -15.52 16.39 8.38
CA PRO A 517 -14.62 15.47 9.08
C PRO A 517 -14.89 14.00 8.79
N ALA A 518 -16.12 13.61 8.43
CA ALA A 518 -16.42 12.24 8.02
C ALA A 518 -15.64 11.85 6.76
N TYR A 519 -15.45 12.74 5.78
CA TYR A 519 -14.60 12.45 4.62
C TYR A 519 -13.11 12.38 4.97
N GLN A 520 -12.64 13.36 5.77
CA GLN A 520 -11.23 13.47 6.12
C GLN A 520 -10.73 12.25 6.88
N LEU A 521 -11.62 11.65 7.68
CA LEU A 521 -11.30 10.54 8.56
C LEU A 521 -11.67 9.19 7.95
N LYS A 522 -12.83 9.04 7.30
CA LYS A 522 -13.48 7.72 7.10
C LYS A 522 -13.52 7.23 5.67
#